data_AF-A0AAU3JJE3-F1
#
_entry.id   AF-A0AAU3JJE3-F1
#
_cell.length_a   1.000
_cell.length_b   1.000
_cell.length_c   1.000
_cell.angle_alpha   90.00
_cell.angle_beta   90.00
_cell.angle_gamma   90.00
#
_symmetry.space_group_name_H-M   'P 1'
#
loop_
_entity.id
_entity.type
_entity.pdbx_description
1 polymer ?
#
loop_
_entity_poly.entity_id
_entity_poly.type
_entity_poly.pdbx_seq_one_letter_code
_entity_poly.pdbx_strand_id
1 'polypeptide(L)'
;MEMNPTALLLELAAQARSVSDPGTLRDLLSAGHRAWCEGVADVRTGVGRETSSLSDAELAERCAAAGAAWEEGMTRDEAVSALAFVTWDAAPAAMAYTELAERAARCGVCLLGEEVL
;
A
#
# COMPACT_ATOMS: atom_id res chain seq x y z
N MET A 1 8.12 -19.41 -8.18
CA MET A 1 8.04 -18.91 -6.80
C MET A 1 7.28 -17.61 -6.90
N GLU A 2 6.05 -17.52 -6.40
CA GLU A 2 5.39 -16.22 -6.31
C GLU A 2 6.22 -15.34 -5.39
N MET A 3 6.67 -14.21 -5.90
CA MET A 3 7.40 -13.24 -5.13
C MET A 3 6.40 -12.48 -4.27
N ASN A 4 6.67 -12.34 -2.96
CA ASN A 4 5.75 -11.60 -2.11
C ASN A 4 5.71 -10.12 -2.55
N PRO A 5 4.60 -9.41 -2.31
CA PRO A 5 4.43 -8.03 -2.77
C PRO A 5 5.57 -7.09 -2.38
N THR A 6 6.12 -7.25 -1.17
CA THR A 6 7.26 -6.46 -0.67
C THR A 6 8.51 -6.61 -1.53
N ALA A 7 8.95 -7.84 -1.81
CA ALA A 7 10.14 -8.08 -2.60
C ALA A 7 9.98 -7.57 -4.04
N LEU A 8 8.79 -7.76 -4.62
CA LEU A 8 8.48 -7.25 -5.95
C LEU A 8 8.53 -5.72 -6.00
N LEU A 9 7.93 -5.02 -5.03
CA LEU A 9 7.96 -3.55 -4.97
C LEU A 9 9.37 -2.99 -4.83
N LEU A 10 10.21 -3.60 -3.98
CA LEU A 10 11.60 -3.22 -3.83
C LEU A 10 12.40 -3.41 -5.14
N GLU A 11 12.16 -4.52 -5.84
CA GLU A 11 12.81 -4.79 -7.12
C GLU A 11 12.37 -3.79 -8.21
N LEU A 12 11.07 -3.53 -8.34
CA LEU A 12 10.54 -2.57 -9.31
C LEU A 12 11.08 -1.16 -9.06
N ALA A 13 11.13 -0.72 -7.79
CA ALA A 13 11.72 0.55 -7.41
C ALA A 13 13.21 0.61 -7.76
N ALA A 14 13.97 -0.46 -7.52
CA ALA A 14 15.37 -0.55 -7.89
C ALA A 14 15.57 -0.48 -9.41
N GLN A 15 14.77 -1.20 -10.19
CA GLN A 15 14.82 -1.19 -11.67
C GLN A 15 14.53 0.21 -12.24
N ALA A 16 13.51 0.91 -11.72
CA ALA A 16 13.11 2.23 -12.21
C ALA A 16 14.21 3.31 -12.09
N ARG A 17 15.22 3.10 -11.23
CA ARG A 17 16.34 4.04 -11.06
C ARG A 17 17.20 4.21 -12.31
N SER A 18 17.33 3.16 -13.13
CA SER A 18 18.15 3.19 -14.35
C SER A 18 17.35 3.33 -15.63
N VAL A 19 16.02 3.25 -15.56
CA VAL A 19 15.12 3.38 -16.72
C VAL A 19 14.84 4.85 -17.01
N SER A 20 15.01 5.24 -18.27
CA SER A 20 14.65 6.57 -18.78
C SER A 20 13.52 6.52 -19.83
N ASP A 21 13.19 5.33 -20.32
CA ASP A 21 12.11 5.13 -21.28
C ASP A 21 10.74 5.30 -20.59
N PRO A 22 9.89 6.25 -21.03
CA PRO A 22 8.58 6.49 -20.40
C PRO A 22 7.62 5.31 -20.46
N GLY A 23 7.68 4.50 -21.53
CA GLY A 23 6.83 3.31 -21.68
C GLY A 23 7.18 2.26 -20.63
N THR A 24 8.47 1.95 -20.50
CA THR A 24 8.99 1.02 -19.50
C THR A 24 8.70 1.51 -18.08
N LEU A 25 8.85 2.81 -17.78
CA LEU A 25 8.49 3.36 -16.47
C LEU A 25 7.00 3.19 -16.16
N ARG A 26 6.13 3.33 -17.17
CA ARG A 26 4.68 3.12 -17.01
C ARG A 26 4.34 1.67 -16.71
N ASP A 27 5.02 0.74 -17.37
CA ASP A 27 4.84 -0.69 -17.13
C ASP A 27 5.29 -1.08 -15.71
N LEU A 28 6.46 -0.57 -15.28
CA LEU A 28 6.94 -0.75 -13.91
C LEU A 28 5.97 -0.16 -12.88
N LEU A 29 5.48 1.07 -13.11
CA LEU A 29 4.51 1.72 -12.22
C LEU A 29 3.19 0.93 -12.14
N SER A 30 2.72 0.41 -13.26
CA SER A 30 1.49 -0.40 -13.33
C SER A 30 1.65 -1.73 -12.59
N ALA A 31 2.80 -2.39 -12.75
CA ALA A 31 3.12 -3.61 -12.00
C ALA A 31 3.24 -3.31 -10.49
N GLY A 32 3.90 -2.22 -10.14
CA GLY A 32 4.04 -1.77 -8.75
C GLY A 32 2.70 -1.46 -8.11
N HIS A 33 1.79 -0.82 -8.84
CA HIS A 33 0.46 -0.52 -8.32
C HIS A 33 -0.34 -1.78 -8.00
N ARG A 34 -0.29 -2.80 -8.86
CA ARG A 34 -0.92 -4.10 -8.60
C ARG A 34 -0.35 -4.77 -7.36
N ALA A 35 0.98 -4.82 -7.26
CA ALA A 35 1.67 -5.38 -6.09
C ALA A 35 1.32 -4.61 -4.80
N TRP A 36 1.21 -3.29 -4.88
CA TRP A 36 0.78 -2.46 -3.74
C TRP A 36 -0.64 -2.80 -3.29
N CYS A 37 -1.58 -2.94 -4.24
CA CYS A 37 -2.96 -3.32 -3.93
C CYS A 37 -3.05 -4.72 -3.30
N GLU A 38 -2.29 -5.69 -3.82
CA GLU A 38 -2.19 -7.03 -3.25
C GLU A 38 -1.62 -7.00 -1.83
N GLY A 39 -0.55 -6.24 -1.60
CA GLY A 39 0.07 -6.09 -0.28
C GLY A 39 -0.87 -5.47 0.76
N VAL A 40 -1.64 -4.44 0.40
CA VAL A 40 -2.67 -3.86 1.28
C VAL A 40 -3.75 -4.90 1.61
N ALA A 41 -4.20 -5.68 0.64
CA ALA A 41 -5.22 -6.71 0.85
C ALA A 41 -4.73 -7.82 1.79
N ASP A 42 -3.46 -8.22 1.64
CA ASP A 42 -2.81 -9.20 2.53
C ASP A 42 -2.69 -8.68 3.96
N VAL A 43 -2.23 -7.42 4.14
CA VAL A 43 -2.15 -6.79 5.46
C VAL A 43 -3.53 -6.68 6.10
N ARG A 44 -4.56 -6.25 5.35
CA ARG A 44 -5.94 -6.19 5.86
C ARG A 44 -6.45 -7.56 6.30
N THR A 45 -6.16 -8.60 5.52
CA THR A 45 -6.51 -9.98 5.88
C THR A 45 -5.80 -10.43 7.15
N GLY A 46 -4.51 -10.11 7.31
CA GLY A 46 -3.73 -10.38 8.51
C GLY A 46 -4.30 -9.67 9.74
N VAL A 47 -4.51 -8.35 9.66
CA VAL A 47 -5.10 -7.55 10.73
C VAL A 47 -6.48 -8.07 11.12
N GLY A 48 -7.34 -8.40 10.14
CA GLY A 48 -8.67 -8.95 10.42
C GLY A 48 -8.62 -10.28 11.18
N ARG A 49 -7.63 -11.14 10.91
CA ARG A 49 -7.43 -12.39 11.68
C ARG A 49 -6.97 -12.09 13.10
N GLU A 50 -5.97 -11.22 13.27
CA GLU A 50 -5.42 -10.84 14.57
C GLU A 50 -6.45 -10.17 15.48
N THR A 51 -7.35 -9.38 14.90
CA THR A 51 -8.37 -8.66 15.66
C THR A 51 -9.66 -9.44 15.80
N SER A 52 -9.86 -10.57 15.13
CA SER A 52 -11.15 -11.29 15.09
C SER A 52 -11.72 -11.66 16.47
N SER A 53 -10.87 -11.92 17.46
CA SER A 53 -11.28 -12.27 18.83
C SER A 53 -11.38 -11.08 19.79
N LEU A 54 -10.97 -9.88 19.37
CA LEU A 54 -10.98 -8.70 20.22
C LEU A 54 -12.40 -8.12 20.35
N SER A 55 -12.73 -7.59 21.52
CA SER A 55 -13.88 -6.70 21.68
C SER A 55 -13.67 -5.39 20.89
N ASP A 56 -14.73 -4.60 20.72
CA ASP A 56 -14.62 -3.28 20.07
C ASP A 56 -13.79 -2.29 20.90
N ALA A 57 -13.81 -2.40 22.24
CA ALA A 57 -12.99 -1.58 23.11
C ALA A 57 -11.49 -1.89 22.95
N GLU A 58 -11.11 -3.17 22.89
CA GLU A 58 -9.73 -3.59 22.65
C GLU A 58 -9.27 -3.23 21.23
N LEU A 59 -10.17 -3.29 20.24
CA LEU A 59 -9.87 -2.84 18.88
C LEU A 59 -9.64 -1.32 18.84
N ALA A 60 -10.46 -0.53 19.55
CA ALA A 60 -10.28 0.91 19.65
C ALA A 60 -8.95 1.28 20.29
N GLU A 61 -8.56 0.59 21.37
CA GLU A 61 -7.26 0.78 22.02
C GLU A 61 -6.10 0.46 21.06
N ARG A 62 -6.23 -0.62 20.26
CA ARG A 62 -5.24 -0.97 19.24
C ARG A 62 -5.16 0.08 18.13
N CYS A 63 -6.29 0.61 17.66
CA CYS A 63 -6.33 1.73 16.71
C CYS A 63 -5.58 2.95 17.26
N ALA A 64 -5.90 3.36 18.49
CA ALA A 64 -5.26 4.49 19.14
C ALA A 64 -3.75 4.30 19.29
N ALA A 65 -3.31 3.10 19.71
CA ALA A 65 -1.88 2.78 19.86
C ALA A 65 -1.12 2.81 18.52
N ALA A 66 -1.78 2.43 17.42
CA ALA A 66 -1.22 2.48 16.09
C ALA A 66 -1.31 3.87 15.44
N GLY A 67 -2.07 4.82 16.01
CA GLY A 67 -2.40 6.08 15.37
C GLY A 67 -3.39 5.95 14.21
N ALA A 68 -4.16 4.85 14.16
CA ALA A 68 -5.22 4.64 13.19
C ALA A 68 -6.51 5.35 13.62
N ALA A 69 -7.30 5.81 12.65
CA ALA A 69 -8.57 6.46 12.90
C ALA A 69 -9.55 5.52 13.62
N TRP A 70 -10.22 6.06 14.64
CA TRP A 70 -11.35 5.45 15.32
C TRP A 70 -12.36 6.55 15.62
N GLU A 71 -13.46 6.59 14.88
CA GLU A 71 -14.48 7.64 14.97
C GLU A 71 -15.80 7.10 15.50
N GLU A 72 -16.62 7.97 16.09
CA GLU A 72 -17.96 7.58 16.55
C GLU A 72 -18.82 7.15 15.35
N GLY A 73 -19.41 5.96 15.43
CA GLY A 73 -20.20 5.38 14.34
C GLY A 73 -19.40 4.57 13.33
N MET A 74 -18.07 4.53 13.44
CA MET A 74 -17.22 3.66 12.62
C MET A 74 -17.52 2.18 12.88
N THR A 75 -17.67 1.41 11.82
CA THR A 75 -17.83 -0.04 11.89
C THR A 75 -16.51 -0.73 12.18
N ARG A 76 -16.61 -1.97 12.67
CA ARG A 76 -15.43 -2.81 12.91
C ARG A 76 -14.58 -3.03 11.66
N ASP A 77 -15.22 -3.21 10.50
CA ASP A 77 -14.50 -3.45 9.23
C ASP A 77 -13.75 -2.19 8.76
N GLU A 78 -14.32 -1.02 8.97
CA GLU A 78 -13.65 0.26 8.72
C GLU A 78 -12.45 0.43 9.64
N ALA A 79 -12.59 0.13 10.94
CA ALA A 79 -11.48 0.20 11.90
C ALA A 79 -10.34 -0.78 11.56
N VAL A 80 -10.68 -2.01 11.14
CA VAL A 80 -9.71 -3.00 10.63
C VAL A 80 -9.00 -2.48 9.38
N SER A 81 -9.73 -1.83 8.48
CA SER A 81 -9.15 -1.24 7.28
C SER A 81 -8.22 -0.07 7.62
N ALA A 82 -8.60 0.80 8.56
CA ALA A 82 -7.76 1.91 9.03
C ALA A 82 -6.45 1.41 9.66
N LEU A 83 -6.52 0.38 10.51
CA LEU A 83 -5.34 -0.30 11.06
C LEU A 83 -4.45 -0.89 9.97
N ALA A 84 -5.05 -1.56 8.98
CA ALA A 84 -4.33 -2.15 7.86
C ALA A 84 -3.58 -1.08 7.05
N PHE A 85 -4.22 0.06 6.77
CA PHE A 85 -3.59 1.16 6.05
C PHE A 85 -2.40 1.74 6.81
N VAL A 86 -2.54 2.05 8.10
CA VAL A 86 -1.43 2.58 8.90
C VAL A 86 -0.28 1.57 8.99
N THR A 87 -0.61 0.29 9.14
CA THR A 87 0.40 -0.79 9.18
C THR A 87 1.14 -0.91 7.85
N TRP A 88 0.42 -0.81 6.73
CA TRP A 88 1.00 -0.89 5.39
C TRP A 88 1.81 0.34 5.04
N ASP A 89 1.34 1.54 5.37
CA ASP A 89 2.00 2.81 5.02
C ASP A 89 3.39 2.93 5.67
N ALA A 90 3.55 2.38 6.88
CA ALA A 90 4.84 2.28 7.55
C ALA A 90 5.76 1.19 6.99
N ALA A 91 5.31 0.35 6.05
CA ALA A 91 6.06 -0.78 5.55
C ALA A 91 7.09 -0.37 4.47
N PRO A 92 8.24 -1.07 4.38
CA PRO A 92 9.23 -0.85 3.31
C PRO A 92 8.63 -0.99 1.90
N ALA A 93 7.60 -1.83 1.76
CA ALA A 93 6.87 -2.02 0.51
C ALA A 93 6.15 -0.74 0.05
N ALA A 94 5.44 -0.06 0.95
CA ALA A 94 4.77 1.20 0.66
C ALA A 94 5.77 2.29 0.29
N MET A 95 6.89 2.40 1.04
CA MET A 95 7.98 3.32 0.72
C MET A 95 8.58 3.07 -0.66
N ALA A 96 8.82 1.80 -1.02
CA ALA A 96 9.34 1.44 -2.34
C ALA A 96 8.38 1.83 -3.47
N TYR A 97 7.08 1.63 -3.28
CA TYR A 97 6.07 2.06 -4.24
C TYR A 97 6.04 3.59 -4.39
N THR A 98 6.13 4.34 -3.29
CA THR A 98 6.23 5.81 -3.32
C THR A 98 7.44 6.27 -4.13
N GLU A 99 8.62 5.69 -3.89
CA GLU A 99 9.83 6.01 -4.66
C GLU A 99 9.69 5.71 -6.16
N LEU A 100 9.06 4.58 -6.50
CA LEU A 100 8.74 4.23 -7.88
C LEU A 100 7.80 5.25 -8.52
N ALA A 101 6.72 5.63 -7.82
CA ALA A 101 5.75 6.60 -8.30
C ALA A 101 6.39 7.99 -8.49
N GLU A 102 7.21 8.45 -7.55
CA GLU A 102 7.94 9.71 -7.70
C GLU A 102 8.95 9.68 -8.85
N ARG A 103 9.65 8.54 -9.04
CA ARG A 103 10.58 8.38 -10.16
C ARG A 103 9.85 8.50 -11.49
N ALA A 104 8.68 7.87 -11.63
CA ALA A 104 7.83 7.98 -12.81
C ALA A 104 7.32 9.42 -13.01
N ALA A 105 6.85 10.07 -11.94
CA ALA A 105 6.36 11.46 -11.99
C ALA A 105 7.45 12.44 -12.44
N ARG A 106 8.69 12.29 -11.96
CA ARG A 106 9.85 13.09 -12.41
C ARG A 106 10.17 12.91 -13.90
N CYS A 107 9.70 11.83 -14.52
CA CYS A 107 9.81 11.56 -15.95
C CYS A 107 8.54 11.90 -16.74
N GLY A 108 7.55 12.57 -16.13
CA GLY A 108 6.28 12.88 -16.78
C GLY A 108 5.38 11.67 -17.01
N VAL A 109 5.60 10.57 -16.27
CA VAL A 109 4.79 9.36 -16.36
C VAL A 109 3.83 9.32 -15.17
N CYS A 110 2.54 9.20 -15.47
CA CYS A 110 1.48 8.97 -14.49
C CYS A 110 0.81 7.62 -14.75
N LEU A 111 0.28 7.00 -13.70
CA LEU A 111 -0.53 5.79 -13.81
C LEU A 111 -1.93 6.10 -14.39
N LEU A 112 -2.49 7.25 -14.02
CA LEU A 112 -3.73 7.77 -14.58
C LEU A 112 -3.37 8.50 -15.88
N GLY A 113 -3.89 8.04 -17.02
CA GLY A 113 -3.66 8.71 -18.30
C GLY A 113 -4.14 10.15 -18.28
N GLU A 114 -3.56 11.01 -19.13
CA GLU A 114 -3.97 12.42 -19.28
C GLU A 114 -5.43 12.58 -19.77
N GLU A 115 -6.09 11.50 -20.20
CA GLU A 115 -7.48 11.50 -20.69
C GLU A 115 -8.55 11.61 -19.57
N VAL A 116 -8.14 11.65 -18.30
CA VAL A 116 -9.05 11.67 -17.13
C VAL A 116 -9.17 13.06 -16.47
N LEU A 117 -8.61 14.12 -17.08
CA LEU A 117 -8.68 15.51 -16.57
C LEU A 117 -9.52 16.43 -17.46
#